data_AF-A0A7C1YRA6-F1
#
_entry.id   AF-A0A7C1YRA6-F1
#
_cell.length_a   1.000
_cell.length_b   1.000
_cell.length_c   1.000
_cell.angle_alpha   90.00
_cell.angle_beta   90.00
_cell.angle_gamma   90.00
#
_symmetry.space_group_name_H-M   'P 1'
#
loop_
_entity.id
_entity.type
_entity.pdbx_description
1 polymer ?
#
loop_
_entity_poly.entity_id
_entity_poly.type
_entity_poly.pdbx_seq_one_letter_code
_entity_poly.pdbx_strand_id
1 'polypeptide(L)'
;MDVSTASPLTAAAERFIDELDDIVRRLPPSLLADHPIEAVGPLADAFQLTRALIDVDGMLTDEELTAFAECFTRHRPSLLNLTPGDMRRRGVFRGARRWLNRPSPLFEALLAHDATHGTGHAWRYHDLAVALAQTVASLDDHVSHVELNAIEGLRDRLGQRLRTVGVPRPSPTRPEPDHRGSADSALCSPEDVLAELDELVGLEGVKRQMRLVSDLVTVGRLRRERGLPSTVVSHHMAFVGNPGTGKTTVARLVARLYRSLGVLSSGHLVETDRAGLVAGYMGQTAARVDEVVERALDGVLLIDEAYSLTTTGSDDAYGREAVDALVKRMEDHRDRLVVIVTGYPTEMEAFLASNPGLRSRFGRIVAFEDYDTDALREIFERCARRSGYEPTPSALDRFATLADSLERGRGFGNGRLARRVFERAVERHASRLMSGGSPTDEDLVTLRAVDLPDSPP
;
A
#
# COMPACT_ATOMS: atom_id res chain seq x y z
N MET A 1 -5.82 -34.92 7.70
CA MET A 1 -6.61 -34.07 6.80
C MET A 1 -6.44 -32.67 7.33
N ASP A 2 -5.45 -31.98 6.79
CA ASP A 2 -4.94 -30.72 7.30
C ASP A 2 -5.44 -29.59 6.41
N VAL A 3 -5.96 -28.52 7.00
CA VAL A 3 -6.35 -27.31 6.26
C VAL A 3 -5.05 -26.57 5.95
N SER A 4 -4.37 -27.02 4.89
CA SER A 4 -3.18 -26.39 4.34
C SER A 4 -3.53 -24.98 3.88
N THR A 5 -2.94 -23.98 4.54
CA THR A 5 -2.95 -22.59 4.06
C THR A 5 -2.32 -22.57 2.67
N ALA A 6 -3.12 -22.26 1.64
CA ALA A 6 -2.63 -22.19 0.27
C ALA A 6 -1.47 -21.19 0.18
N SER A 7 -0.42 -21.53 -0.59
CA SER A 7 0.71 -20.63 -0.80
C SER A 7 0.24 -19.31 -1.43
N PRO A 8 0.96 -18.18 -1.22
CA PRO A 8 0.56 -16.88 -1.78
C PRO A 8 0.31 -16.92 -3.28
N LEU A 9 1.15 -17.64 -4.04
CA LEU A 9 0.97 -17.86 -5.47
C LEU A 9 -0.32 -18.63 -5.78
N THR A 10 -0.62 -19.69 -5.02
CA THR A 10 -1.85 -20.49 -5.20
C THR A 10 -3.07 -19.62 -4.96
N ALA A 11 -3.09 -18.83 -3.88
CA ALA A 11 -4.19 -17.92 -3.58
C ALA A 11 -4.40 -16.85 -4.67
N ALA A 12 -3.31 -16.27 -5.18
CA ALA A 12 -3.37 -15.28 -6.26
C ALA A 12 -3.85 -15.88 -7.59
N ALA A 13 -3.39 -17.09 -7.93
CA ALA A 13 -3.80 -17.80 -9.13
C ALA A 13 -5.27 -18.27 -9.05
N GLU A 14 -5.70 -18.84 -7.92
CA GLU A 14 -7.10 -19.22 -7.68
C GLU A 14 -8.02 -18.00 -7.79
N ARG A 15 -7.64 -16.86 -7.19
CA ARG A 15 -8.38 -15.60 -7.34
C ARG A 15 -8.46 -15.12 -8.80
N PHE A 16 -7.35 -15.17 -9.53
CA PHE A 16 -7.34 -14.81 -10.96
C PHE A 16 -8.30 -15.70 -11.75
N ILE A 17 -8.26 -17.01 -11.50
CA ILE A 17 -9.08 -18.00 -12.19
C ILE A 17 -10.55 -17.78 -11.88
N ASP A 18 -10.94 -17.83 -10.60
CA ASP A 18 -12.34 -17.82 -10.16
C ASP A 18 -13.07 -16.55 -10.62
N GLU A 19 -12.44 -15.39 -10.43
CA GLU A 19 -13.08 -14.12 -10.78
C GLU A 19 -13.25 -13.94 -12.30
N LEU A 20 -12.30 -14.43 -13.10
CA LEU A 20 -12.43 -14.38 -14.55
C LEU A 20 -13.32 -15.50 -15.09
N ASP A 21 -13.39 -16.66 -14.42
CA ASP A 21 -14.31 -17.74 -14.78
C ASP A 21 -15.77 -17.26 -14.66
N ASP A 22 -16.08 -16.54 -13.58
CA ASP A 22 -17.38 -15.90 -13.37
C ASP A 22 -17.75 -14.91 -14.46
N ILE A 23 -16.78 -14.16 -14.98
CA ILE A 23 -16.95 -13.24 -16.09
C ILE A 23 -17.16 -14.02 -17.40
N VAL A 24 -16.28 -14.97 -17.70
CA VAL A 24 -16.28 -15.74 -18.95
C VAL A 24 -17.57 -16.55 -19.10
N ARG A 25 -18.10 -17.14 -18.03
CA ARG A 25 -19.39 -17.86 -18.05
C ARG A 25 -20.59 -16.99 -18.45
N ARG A 26 -20.49 -15.66 -18.29
CA ARG A 26 -21.55 -14.69 -18.63
C ARG A 26 -21.40 -14.14 -20.05
N LEU A 27 -20.32 -14.48 -20.76
CA LEU A 27 -20.06 -14.02 -22.13
C LEU A 27 -20.68 -14.95 -23.16
N PRO A 28 -21.07 -14.43 -24.34
CA PRO A 28 -21.59 -15.27 -25.42
C PRO A 28 -20.52 -16.28 -25.89
N PRO A 29 -20.86 -17.58 -26.06
CA PRO A 29 -19.90 -18.62 -26.45
C PRO A 29 -19.18 -18.35 -27.78
N SER A 30 -19.80 -17.55 -28.66
CA SER A 30 -19.23 -17.13 -29.95
C SER A 30 -17.97 -16.26 -29.80
N LEU A 31 -17.77 -15.63 -28.65
CA LEU A 31 -16.62 -14.75 -28.39
C LEU A 31 -15.30 -15.52 -28.24
N LEU A 32 -15.38 -16.81 -27.91
CA LEU A 32 -14.24 -17.71 -27.71
C LEU A 32 -14.22 -18.87 -28.71
N ALA A 33 -15.14 -18.89 -29.67
CA ALA A 33 -15.40 -20.04 -30.55
C ALA A 33 -14.24 -20.42 -31.48
N ASP A 34 -13.33 -19.49 -31.76
CA ASP A 34 -12.14 -19.74 -32.60
C ASP A 34 -11.04 -20.52 -31.87
N HIS A 35 -11.20 -20.78 -30.57
CA HIS A 35 -10.22 -21.49 -29.76
C HIS A 35 -10.87 -22.47 -28.76
N PRO A 36 -10.26 -23.64 -28.49
CA PRO A 36 -10.75 -24.53 -27.44
C PRO A 36 -10.73 -23.80 -26.08
N ILE A 37 -11.81 -23.90 -25.29
CA ILE A 37 -11.92 -23.26 -23.96
C ILE A 37 -10.73 -23.66 -23.05
N GLU A 38 -10.26 -24.90 -23.16
CA GLU A 38 -9.08 -25.41 -22.43
C GLU A 38 -7.74 -24.74 -22.81
N ALA A 39 -7.70 -24.03 -23.94
CA ALA A 39 -6.54 -23.31 -24.46
C ALA A 39 -6.64 -21.77 -24.31
N VAL A 40 -7.83 -21.22 -24.05
CA VAL A 40 -8.11 -19.77 -24.00
C VAL A 40 -9.00 -19.40 -22.78
N GLY A 41 -8.82 -20.10 -21.67
CA GLY A 41 -9.54 -19.87 -20.42
C GLY A 41 -8.72 -19.17 -19.34
N PRO A 42 -9.36 -18.69 -18.26
CA PRO A 42 -8.67 -18.07 -17.11
C PRO A 42 -7.55 -18.92 -16.53
N LEU A 43 -7.77 -20.23 -16.40
CA LEU A 43 -6.74 -21.20 -15.98
C LEU A 43 -5.55 -21.28 -16.95
N ALA A 44 -5.79 -21.19 -18.26
CA ALA A 44 -4.72 -21.22 -19.24
C ALA A 44 -3.86 -19.96 -19.18
N ASP A 45 -4.49 -18.79 -19.01
CA ASP A 45 -3.80 -17.51 -18.87
C ASP A 45 -3.05 -17.38 -17.54
N ALA A 46 -3.65 -17.79 -16.42
CA ALA A 46 -2.95 -17.85 -15.14
C ALA A 46 -1.68 -18.71 -15.24
N PHE A 47 -1.82 -19.90 -15.83
CA PHE A 47 -0.71 -20.83 -16.04
C PHE A 47 0.39 -20.23 -16.93
N GLN A 48 0.05 -19.64 -18.07
CA GLN A 48 1.04 -19.09 -19.00
C GLN A 48 1.67 -17.81 -18.47
N LEU A 49 0.91 -16.95 -17.80
CA LEU A 49 1.40 -15.72 -17.18
C LEU A 49 2.42 -16.04 -16.09
N THR A 50 2.07 -16.89 -15.13
CA THR A 50 3.01 -17.31 -14.07
C THR A 50 4.26 -17.96 -14.66
N ARG A 51 4.09 -18.87 -15.63
CA ARG A 51 5.22 -19.55 -16.29
C ARG A 51 6.13 -18.57 -17.03
N ALA A 52 5.57 -17.54 -17.67
CA ALA A 52 6.32 -16.57 -18.44
C ALA A 52 7.08 -15.57 -17.57
N LEU A 53 6.54 -15.26 -16.39
CA LEU A 53 7.19 -14.40 -15.39
C LEU A 53 8.36 -15.12 -14.73
N ILE A 54 8.19 -16.38 -14.31
CA ILE A 54 9.29 -17.21 -13.77
C ILE A 54 10.43 -17.40 -14.80
N ASP A 55 10.12 -17.46 -16.10
CA ASP A 55 11.13 -17.60 -17.18
C ASP A 55 11.78 -16.27 -17.61
N VAL A 56 11.40 -15.13 -17.02
CA VAL A 56 11.76 -13.82 -17.58
C VAL A 56 13.26 -13.52 -17.48
N ASP A 57 13.86 -13.85 -16.34
CA ASP A 57 15.28 -13.66 -16.06
C ASP A 57 16.12 -14.91 -16.46
N GLY A 58 15.46 -16.06 -16.62
CA GLY A 58 16.04 -17.33 -16.99
C GLY A 58 16.73 -18.08 -15.83
N MET A 59 16.59 -17.61 -14.59
CA MET A 59 17.24 -18.21 -13.42
C MET A 59 16.52 -19.48 -12.95
N LEU A 60 15.17 -19.50 -13.03
CA LEU A 60 14.32 -20.65 -12.72
C LEU A 60 14.69 -21.29 -11.38
N THR A 61 14.51 -20.60 -10.27
CA THR A 61 14.95 -21.05 -8.94
C THR A 61 14.18 -22.28 -8.46
N ASP A 62 14.73 -23.06 -7.51
CA ASP A 62 14.02 -24.23 -6.98
C ASP A 62 12.71 -23.84 -6.26
N GLU A 63 12.67 -22.66 -5.65
CA GLU A 63 11.52 -22.10 -4.94
C GLU A 63 10.39 -21.72 -5.92
N GLU A 64 10.71 -20.99 -6.99
CA GLU A 64 9.75 -20.65 -8.04
C GLU A 64 9.14 -21.91 -8.70
N LEU A 65 9.99 -22.88 -9.02
CA LEU A 65 9.56 -24.12 -9.67
C LEU A 65 8.69 -24.99 -8.76
N THR A 66 9.02 -25.01 -7.46
CA THR A 66 8.21 -25.72 -6.46
C THR A 66 6.86 -25.04 -6.26
N ALA A 67 6.85 -23.72 -6.08
CA ALA A 67 5.61 -22.94 -5.95
C ALA A 67 4.72 -23.08 -7.20
N PHE A 68 5.31 -23.06 -8.39
CA PHE A 68 4.60 -23.29 -9.65
C PHE A 68 3.98 -24.68 -9.72
N ALA A 69 4.73 -25.72 -9.33
CA ALA A 69 4.21 -27.09 -9.29
C ALA A 69 3.04 -27.18 -8.31
N GLU A 70 3.19 -26.68 -7.08
CA GLU A 70 2.15 -26.71 -6.05
C GLU A 70 0.87 -26.02 -6.51
N CYS A 71 1.00 -24.83 -7.10
CA CYS A 71 -0.12 -24.03 -7.58
C CYS A 71 -0.93 -24.75 -8.68
N PHE A 72 -0.25 -25.31 -9.69
CA PHE A 72 -0.94 -25.82 -10.88
C PHE A 72 -1.13 -27.34 -10.95
N THR A 73 -0.55 -28.12 -10.04
CA THR A 73 -0.65 -29.61 -10.09
C THR A 73 -2.10 -30.10 -10.02
N ARG A 74 -2.98 -29.42 -9.27
CA ARG A 74 -4.42 -29.74 -9.21
C ARG A 74 -5.11 -29.67 -10.56
N HIS A 75 -4.67 -28.75 -11.42
CA HIS A 75 -5.24 -28.48 -12.73
C HIS A 75 -4.45 -29.12 -13.88
N ARG A 76 -3.18 -29.47 -13.66
CA ARG A 76 -2.27 -30.06 -14.63
C ARG A 76 -1.57 -31.28 -14.01
N PRO A 77 -2.19 -32.47 -14.06
CA PRO A 77 -1.61 -33.70 -13.51
C PRO A 77 -0.24 -34.07 -14.10
N SER A 78 0.12 -33.51 -15.26
CA SER A 78 1.46 -33.64 -15.85
C SER A 78 2.59 -33.04 -15.00
N LEU A 79 2.27 -32.18 -14.04
CA LEU A 79 3.21 -31.60 -13.08
C LEU A 79 3.37 -32.44 -11.81
N LEU A 80 2.48 -33.41 -11.59
CA LEU A 80 2.49 -34.25 -10.40
C LEU A 80 3.83 -35.00 -10.30
N ASN A 81 4.45 -34.92 -9.12
CA ASN A 81 5.75 -35.54 -8.80
C ASN A 81 6.95 -35.05 -9.63
N LEU A 82 6.86 -33.90 -10.32
CA LEU A 82 8.04 -33.30 -10.95
C LEU A 82 8.87 -32.54 -9.92
N THR A 83 10.16 -32.88 -9.84
CA THR A 83 11.13 -32.05 -9.10
C THR A 83 11.51 -30.80 -9.92
N PRO A 84 12.02 -29.73 -9.30
CA PRO A 84 12.61 -28.58 -10.02
C PRO A 84 13.62 -29.02 -11.09
N GLY A 85 14.45 -30.03 -10.78
CA GLY A 85 15.38 -30.63 -11.73
C GLY A 85 14.69 -31.30 -12.93
N ASP A 86 13.57 -31.97 -12.73
CA ASP A 86 12.77 -32.54 -13.83
C ASP A 86 12.15 -31.47 -14.71
N MET A 87 11.64 -30.39 -14.13
CA MET A 87 11.04 -29.27 -14.86
C MET A 87 12.06 -28.59 -15.78
N ARG A 88 13.29 -28.36 -15.30
CA ARG A 88 14.39 -27.84 -16.11
C ARG A 88 14.77 -28.79 -17.25
N ARG A 89 14.96 -30.08 -16.96
CA ARG A 89 15.32 -31.11 -17.97
C ARG A 89 14.26 -31.26 -19.06
N ARG A 90 12.98 -31.27 -18.69
CA ARG A 90 11.85 -31.40 -19.62
C ARG A 90 11.57 -30.10 -20.38
N GLY A 91 12.26 -29.01 -20.03
CA GLY A 91 12.08 -27.71 -20.68
C GLY A 91 10.69 -27.13 -20.47
N VAL A 92 10.09 -27.35 -19.28
CA VAL A 92 8.73 -26.89 -18.95
C VAL A 92 8.56 -25.40 -19.18
N PHE A 93 9.61 -24.61 -18.95
CA PHE A 93 9.60 -23.14 -19.06
C PHE A 93 10.13 -22.63 -20.41
N ARG A 94 10.65 -23.51 -21.28
CA ARG A 94 11.35 -23.10 -22.50
C ARG A 94 10.51 -22.16 -23.36
N GLY A 95 11.00 -20.93 -23.51
CA GLY A 95 10.40 -19.90 -24.37
C GLY A 95 9.13 -19.26 -23.81
N ALA A 96 8.82 -19.47 -22.53
CA ALA A 96 7.60 -18.98 -21.90
C ALA A 96 7.55 -17.46 -21.85
N ARG A 97 8.69 -16.79 -21.63
CA ARG A 97 8.78 -15.32 -21.62
C ARG A 97 8.24 -14.62 -22.88
N ARG A 98 8.17 -15.32 -24.02
CA ARG A 98 7.56 -14.78 -25.26
C ARG A 98 6.06 -14.55 -25.14
N TRP A 99 5.39 -15.23 -24.20
CA TRP A 99 3.98 -15.04 -23.94
C TRP A 99 3.70 -13.62 -23.47
N LEU A 100 4.61 -13.03 -22.67
CA LEU A 100 4.57 -11.63 -22.24
C LEU A 100 4.82 -10.64 -23.37
N ASN A 101 4.97 -11.01 -24.64
CA ASN A 101 5.19 -10.04 -25.73
C ASN A 101 3.89 -9.55 -26.37
N ARG A 102 2.78 -10.23 -26.11
CA ARG A 102 1.47 -9.90 -26.69
C ARG A 102 0.36 -10.11 -25.67
N PRO A 103 -0.74 -9.35 -25.76
CA PRO A 103 -1.93 -9.66 -24.96
C PRO A 103 -2.46 -11.07 -25.27
N SER A 104 -3.08 -11.70 -24.27
CA SER A 104 -3.64 -13.03 -24.43
C SER A 104 -4.92 -13.00 -25.29
N PRO A 105 -5.28 -14.12 -25.95
CA PRO A 105 -6.53 -14.19 -26.69
C PRO A 105 -7.77 -13.97 -25.80
N LEU A 106 -7.72 -14.39 -24.53
CA LEU A 106 -8.79 -14.11 -23.55
C LEU A 106 -8.89 -12.61 -23.29
N PHE A 107 -7.77 -11.91 -23.04
CA PHE A 107 -7.79 -10.46 -22.87
C PHE A 107 -8.34 -9.74 -24.10
N GLU A 108 -7.93 -10.14 -25.31
CA GLU A 108 -8.45 -9.53 -26.55
C GLU A 108 -9.94 -9.80 -26.75
N ALA A 109 -10.44 -10.98 -26.36
CA ALA A 109 -11.87 -11.29 -26.38
C ALA A 109 -12.64 -10.41 -25.38
N LEU A 110 -12.15 -10.29 -24.14
CA LEU A 110 -12.73 -9.38 -23.13
C LEU A 110 -12.73 -7.93 -23.62
N LEU A 111 -11.64 -7.50 -24.26
CA LEU A 111 -11.50 -6.14 -24.79
C LEU A 111 -12.49 -5.87 -25.91
N ALA A 112 -12.69 -6.82 -26.83
CA ALA A 112 -13.68 -6.71 -27.91
C ALA A 112 -15.11 -6.68 -27.37
N HIS A 113 -15.39 -7.44 -26.31
CA HIS A 113 -16.68 -7.42 -25.64
C HIS A 113 -16.93 -6.09 -24.91
N ASP A 114 -15.95 -5.60 -24.15
CA ASP A 114 -16.02 -4.30 -23.46
C ASP A 114 -16.23 -3.14 -24.44
N ALA A 115 -15.55 -3.17 -25.60
CA ALA A 115 -15.69 -2.17 -26.66
C ALA A 115 -17.10 -2.09 -27.24
N THR A 116 -17.82 -3.22 -27.25
CA THR A 116 -19.16 -3.34 -27.85
C THR A 116 -20.28 -3.12 -26.83
N HIS A 117 -20.06 -3.47 -25.56
CA HIS A 117 -21.09 -3.48 -24.51
C HIS A 117 -20.84 -2.49 -23.37
N GLY A 118 -19.70 -1.78 -23.37
CA GLY A 118 -19.37 -0.79 -22.34
C GLY A 118 -19.11 -1.39 -20.96
N THR A 119 -18.73 -2.66 -20.90
CA THR A 119 -18.35 -3.38 -19.67
C THR A 119 -16.88 -3.12 -19.32
N GLY A 120 -16.44 -3.59 -18.14
CA GLY A 120 -15.08 -3.36 -17.60
C GLY A 120 -14.27 -4.64 -17.39
N HIS A 121 -14.58 -5.72 -18.11
CA HIS A 121 -14.00 -7.03 -17.86
C HIS A 121 -12.51 -7.11 -18.24
N ALA A 122 -12.08 -6.43 -19.30
CA ALA A 122 -10.69 -6.35 -19.71
C ALA A 122 -9.84 -5.52 -18.73
N TRP A 123 -10.44 -4.53 -18.06
CA TRP A 123 -9.82 -3.84 -16.92
C TRP A 123 -9.70 -4.76 -15.70
N ARG A 124 -10.70 -5.62 -15.43
CA ARG A 124 -10.60 -6.62 -14.36
C ARG A 124 -9.50 -7.64 -14.63
N TYR A 125 -9.39 -8.12 -15.87
CA TYR A 125 -8.27 -8.97 -16.31
C TYR A 125 -6.93 -8.26 -16.10
N HIS A 126 -6.80 -6.99 -16.50
CA HIS A 126 -5.58 -6.21 -16.32
C HIS A 126 -5.14 -6.18 -14.85
N ASP A 127 -6.06 -5.84 -13.94
CA ASP A 127 -5.74 -5.70 -12.52
C ASP A 127 -5.37 -7.05 -11.88
N LEU A 128 -6.08 -8.12 -12.21
CA LEU A 128 -5.77 -9.48 -11.74
C LEU A 128 -4.44 -9.99 -12.30
N ALA A 129 -4.13 -9.72 -13.56
CA ALA A 129 -2.87 -10.12 -14.18
C ALA A 129 -1.68 -9.41 -13.53
N VAL A 130 -1.80 -8.12 -13.24
CA VAL A 130 -0.75 -7.35 -12.54
C VAL A 130 -0.57 -7.85 -11.10
N ALA A 131 -1.65 -8.13 -10.39
CA ALA A 131 -1.59 -8.67 -9.03
C ALA A 131 -0.91 -10.04 -8.99
N LEU A 132 -1.29 -10.96 -9.89
CA LEU A 132 -0.63 -12.26 -10.03
C LEU A 132 0.86 -12.09 -10.35
N ALA A 133 1.20 -11.13 -11.21
CA ALA A 133 2.59 -10.88 -11.58
C ALA A 133 3.45 -10.38 -10.42
N GLN A 134 2.89 -9.51 -9.56
CA GLN A 134 3.56 -9.06 -8.34
C GLN A 134 3.73 -10.19 -7.33
N THR A 135 2.76 -11.10 -7.22
CA THR A 135 2.89 -12.29 -6.36
C THR A 135 3.98 -13.23 -6.85
N VAL A 136 4.12 -13.44 -8.16
CA VAL A 136 5.20 -14.26 -8.71
C VAL A 136 6.56 -13.65 -8.38
N ALA A 137 6.74 -12.35 -8.60
CA ALA A 137 7.99 -11.68 -8.25
C ALA A 137 8.30 -11.73 -6.74
N SER A 138 7.29 -11.80 -5.87
CA SER A 138 7.52 -11.94 -4.43
C SER A 138 7.95 -13.34 -3.98
N LEU A 139 8.05 -14.31 -4.90
CA LEU A 139 8.59 -15.64 -4.58
C LEU A 139 10.10 -15.62 -4.41
N ASP A 140 10.79 -14.66 -5.03
CA ASP A 140 12.23 -14.50 -4.88
C ASP A 140 12.57 -13.60 -3.69
N ASP A 141 13.60 -13.98 -2.93
CA ASP A 141 14.16 -13.17 -1.85
C ASP A 141 14.64 -11.79 -2.31
N HIS A 142 15.01 -11.66 -3.60
CA HIS A 142 15.46 -10.43 -4.23
C HIS A 142 14.91 -10.30 -5.64
N VAL A 143 13.84 -9.50 -5.81
CA VAL A 143 13.26 -9.21 -7.12
C VAL A 143 14.27 -8.52 -8.03
N SER A 144 14.53 -9.10 -9.20
CA SER A 144 15.45 -8.54 -10.18
C SER A 144 14.83 -7.36 -10.95
N HIS A 145 15.69 -6.45 -11.45
CA HIS A 145 15.24 -5.39 -12.36
C HIS A 145 14.60 -5.93 -13.65
N VAL A 146 14.93 -7.17 -14.06
CA VAL A 146 14.36 -7.80 -15.25
C VAL A 146 12.89 -8.17 -15.02
N GLU A 147 12.57 -8.71 -13.84
CA GLU A 147 11.19 -9.03 -13.45
C GLU A 147 10.35 -7.78 -13.24
N LEU A 148 10.88 -6.76 -12.57
CA LEU A 148 10.19 -5.47 -12.39
C LEU A 148 9.82 -4.85 -13.74
N ASN A 149 10.78 -4.81 -14.68
CA ASN A 149 10.54 -4.31 -16.03
C ASN A 149 9.51 -5.17 -16.80
N ALA A 150 9.43 -6.47 -16.53
CA ALA A 150 8.45 -7.34 -17.17
C ALA A 150 7.03 -7.12 -16.63
N ILE A 151 6.88 -6.86 -15.32
CA ILE A 151 5.60 -6.50 -14.70
C ILE A 151 5.12 -5.14 -15.22
N GLU A 152 6.01 -4.15 -15.27
CA GLU A 152 5.71 -2.83 -15.83
C GLU A 152 5.36 -2.92 -17.32
N GLY A 153 6.13 -3.66 -18.11
CA GLY A 153 5.85 -3.89 -19.52
C GLY A 153 4.53 -4.62 -19.78
N LEU A 154 4.15 -5.58 -18.92
CA LEU A 154 2.83 -6.23 -18.97
C LEU A 154 1.71 -5.21 -18.68
N ARG A 155 1.83 -4.46 -17.58
CA ARG A 155 0.87 -3.42 -17.18
C ARG A 155 0.66 -2.40 -18.28
N ASP A 156 1.75 -1.85 -18.82
CA ASP A 156 1.70 -0.82 -19.85
C ASP A 156 1.11 -1.34 -21.15
N ARG A 157 1.45 -2.56 -21.57
CA ARG A 157 0.92 -3.13 -22.81
C ARG A 157 -0.59 -3.37 -22.73
N LEU A 158 -1.07 -3.99 -21.65
CA LEU A 158 -2.50 -4.21 -21.44
C LEU A 158 -3.23 -2.87 -21.30
N GLY A 159 -2.69 -1.93 -20.52
CA GLY A 159 -3.24 -0.59 -20.35
C GLY A 159 -3.28 0.21 -21.66
N GLN A 160 -2.26 0.10 -22.51
CA GLN A 160 -2.23 0.75 -23.82
C GLN A 160 -3.33 0.20 -24.73
N ARG A 161 -3.52 -1.12 -24.78
CA ARG A 161 -4.62 -1.73 -25.57
C ARG A 161 -6.00 -1.25 -25.11
N LEU A 162 -6.23 -1.20 -23.80
CA LEU A 162 -7.48 -0.68 -23.20
C LEU A 162 -7.74 0.77 -23.63
N ARG A 163 -6.71 1.63 -23.59
CA ARG A 163 -6.80 3.03 -24.04
C ARG A 163 -7.02 3.16 -25.54
N THR A 164 -6.33 2.37 -26.36
CA THR A 164 -6.47 2.41 -27.83
C THR A 164 -7.88 2.04 -28.28
N VAL A 165 -8.51 1.07 -27.62
CA VAL A 165 -9.89 0.65 -27.93
C VAL A 165 -10.93 1.59 -27.30
N GLY A 166 -10.50 2.49 -26.40
CA GLY A 166 -11.39 3.47 -25.78
C GLY A 166 -12.32 2.86 -24.73
N VAL A 167 -11.95 1.73 -24.13
CA VAL A 167 -12.72 1.13 -23.03
C VAL A 167 -12.56 2.03 -21.80
N PRO A 168 -13.64 2.69 -21.33
CA PRO A 168 -13.58 3.53 -20.15
C PRO A 168 -13.05 2.69 -19.01
N ARG A 169 -12.05 3.19 -18.27
CA ARG A 169 -11.68 2.53 -17.02
C ARG A 169 -12.94 2.55 -16.17
N PRO A 170 -13.52 1.39 -15.81
CA PRO A 170 -14.61 1.40 -14.87
C PRO A 170 -14.06 2.16 -13.66
N SER A 171 -14.69 3.29 -13.33
CA SER A 171 -14.48 3.93 -12.04
C SER A 171 -14.46 2.78 -11.05
N PRO A 172 -13.39 2.60 -10.24
CA PRO A 172 -13.30 1.44 -9.38
C PRO A 172 -14.68 1.31 -8.77
N THR A 173 -15.42 0.26 -9.15
CA THR A 173 -16.58 -0.16 -8.39
C THR A 173 -15.94 -0.32 -7.05
N ARG A 174 -16.21 0.66 -6.20
CA ARG A 174 -15.67 0.80 -4.86
C ARG A 174 -15.55 -0.64 -4.42
N PRO A 175 -14.35 -1.22 -4.19
CA PRO A 175 -14.34 -2.49 -3.51
C PRO A 175 -15.28 -2.23 -2.34
N GLU A 176 -16.41 -2.95 -2.29
CA GLU A 176 -17.25 -2.86 -1.12
C GLU A 176 -16.25 -3.00 0.00
N PRO A 177 -16.13 -1.95 0.84
CA PRO A 177 -15.06 -1.89 1.82
C PRO A 177 -15.14 -3.24 2.50
N ASP A 178 -14.02 -3.97 2.51
CA ASP A 178 -13.94 -5.30 3.09
C ASP A 178 -14.66 -5.23 4.43
N HIS A 179 -15.92 -5.68 4.46
CA HIS A 179 -16.79 -5.62 5.62
C HIS A 179 -16.43 -6.79 6.53
N ARG A 180 -15.12 -7.00 6.70
CA ARG A 180 -14.46 -7.77 7.75
C ARG A 180 -13.50 -6.89 8.56
N GLY A 181 -13.83 -5.59 8.63
CA GLY A 181 -13.32 -4.64 9.62
C GLY A 181 -14.40 -3.60 9.95
N SER A 182 -15.19 -3.89 10.98
CA SER A 182 -16.31 -3.12 11.55
C SER A 182 -17.41 -2.65 10.58
N ALA A 183 -18.44 -3.49 10.45
CA ALA A 183 -19.80 -2.99 10.35
C ALA A 183 -20.16 -2.25 11.66
N ASP A 184 -19.69 -1.01 11.79
CA ASP A 184 -20.31 0.11 12.51
C ASP A 184 -19.30 1.26 12.57
N SER A 185 -19.55 2.32 11.82
CA SER A 185 -19.34 3.64 12.39
C SER A 185 -20.56 4.44 11.98
N ALA A 186 -21.54 4.49 12.89
CA ALA A 186 -22.36 5.68 13.06
C ALA A 186 -21.51 6.93 12.80
N LEU A 187 -22.06 7.98 12.19
CA LEU A 187 -21.36 9.24 11.93
C LEU A 187 -20.51 9.65 13.15
N CYS A 188 -19.22 9.29 13.10
CA CYS A 188 -18.30 9.44 14.22
C CYS A 188 -18.18 10.94 14.45
N SER A 189 -18.53 11.40 15.64
CA SER A 189 -18.51 12.83 15.95
C SER A 189 -17.07 13.34 15.90
N PRO A 190 -16.85 14.65 15.71
CA PRO A 190 -15.51 15.23 15.86
C PRO A 190 -14.87 14.88 17.21
N GLU A 191 -15.68 14.76 18.27
CA GLU A 191 -15.24 14.41 19.62
C GLU A 191 -14.72 12.97 19.71
N ASP A 192 -15.41 12.02 19.06
CA ASP A 192 -14.97 10.61 19.02
C ASP A 192 -13.62 10.45 18.32
N VAL A 193 -13.41 11.16 17.20
CA VAL A 193 -12.13 11.12 16.46
C VAL A 193 -11.00 11.75 17.27
N LEU A 194 -11.30 12.82 18.03
CA LEU A 194 -10.32 13.44 18.92
C LEU A 194 -10.00 12.55 20.13
N ALA A 195 -10.98 11.80 20.65
CA ALA A 195 -10.74 10.81 21.70
C ALA A 195 -9.82 9.69 21.21
N GLU A 196 -10.02 9.18 19.99
CA GLU A 196 -9.12 8.19 19.38
C GLU A 196 -7.71 8.76 19.15
N LEU A 197 -7.60 10.05 18.81
CA LEU A 197 -6.31 10.73 18.75
C LEU A 197 -5.64 10.80 20.13
N ASP A 198 -6.41 10.98 21.20
CA ASP A 198 -5.90 11.03 22.58
C ASP A 198 -5.39 9.67 23.08
N GLU A 199 -5.95 8.56 22.57
CA GLU A 199 -5.46 7.21 22.84
C GLU A 199 -4.08 6.94 22.25
N LEU A 200 -3.65 7.71 21.24
CA LEU A 200 -2.29 7.59 20.71
C LEU A 200 -1.27 8.04 21.77
N VAL A 201 -0.26 7.19 21.97
CA VAL A 201 0.85 7.45 22.90
C VAL A 201 1.57 8.71 22.48
N GLY A 202 1.88 9.60 23.44
CA GLY A 202 2.61 10.85 23.19
C GLY A 202 1.90 11.81 22.23
N LEU A 203 2.65 12.45 21.34
CA LEU A 203 2.13 13.36 20.31
C LEU A 203 1.37 14.59 20.84
N GLU A 204 1.67 15.08 22.03
CA GLU A 204 0.95 16.20 22.66
C GLU A 204 0.91 17.46 21.80
N GLY A 205 2.01 17.78 21.09
CA GLY A 205 2.04 18.87 20.11
C GLY A 205 1.04 18.68 18.97
N VAL A 206 0.97 17.48 18.41
CA VAL A 206 0.05 17.12 17.32
C VAL A 206 -1.40 17.16 17.81
N LYS A 207 -1.68 16.57 18.98
CA LYS A 207 -3.00 16.58 19.62
C LYS A 207 -3.53 18.00 19.79
N ARG A 208 -2.71 18.92 20.29
CA ARG A 208 -3.08 20.35 20.41
C ARG A 208 -3.35 21.00 19.05
N GLN A 209 -2.53 20.70 18.03
CA GLN A 209 -2.73 21.23 16.68
C GLN A 209 -4.04 20.74 16.05
N MET A 210 -4.39 19.47 16.23
CA MET A 210 -5.64 18.91 15.68
C MET A 210 -6.88 19.49 16.34
N ARG A 211 -6.85 19.72 17.66
CA ARG A 211 -7.92 20.45 18.37
C ARG A 211 -8.10 21.86 17.83
N LEU A 212 -6.99 22.59 17.65
CA LEU A 212 -7.03 23.94 17.06
C LEU A 212 -7.63 23.93 15.65
N VAL A 213 -7.33 22.92 14.82
CA VAL A 213 -7.95 22.76 13.50
C VAL A 213 -9.46 22.55 13.62
N SER A 214 -9.89 21.67 14.53
CA SER A 214 -11.31 21.42 14.80
C SER A 214 -12.05 22.69 15.22
N ASP A 215 -11.47 23.46 16.15
CA ASP A 215 -12.04 24.71 16.65
C ASP A 215 -12.17 25.76 15.53
N LEU A 216 -11.11 25.93 14.72
CA LEU A 216 -11.11 26.89 13.61
C LEU A 216 -12.16 26.56 12.55
N VAL A 217 -12.31 25.28 12.20
CA VAL A 217 -13.32 24.82 11.25
C VAL A 217 -14.72 25.04 11.81
N THR A 218 -14.94 24.70 13.08
CA THR A 218 -16.23 24.86 13.77
C THR A 218 -16.64 26.33 13.86
N VAL A 219 -15.73 27.22 14.29
CA VAL A 219 -15.97 28.66 14.33
C VAL A 219 -16.20 29.22 12.92
N GLY A 220 -15.42 28.77 11.93
CA GLY A 220 -15.58 29.18 10.54
C GLY A 220 -16.96 28.82 9.97
N ARG A 221 -17.47 27.63 10.31
CA ARG A 221 -18.84 27.22 9.97
C ARG A 221 -19.88 28.10 10.65
N LEU A 222 -19.76 28.32 11.96
CA LEU A 222 -20.69 29.17 12.72
C LEU A 222 -20.74 30.62 12.18
N ARG A 223 -19.60 31.17 11.75
CA ARG A 223 -19.54 32.49 11.12
C ARG A 223 -20.33 32.52 9.81
N ARG A 224 -20.14 31.51 8.94
CA ARG A 224 -20.86 31.38 7.67
C ARG A 224 -22.37 31.24 7.85
N GLU A 225 -22.80 30.41 8.81
CA GLU A 225 -24.22 30.24 9.15
C GLU A 225 -24.88 31.54 9.63
N ARG A 226 -24.09 32.45 10.22
CA ARG A 226 -24.54 33.77 10.68
C ARG A 226 -24.31 34.89 9.67
N GLY A 227 -23.89 34.58 8.44
CA GLY A 227 -23.61 35.57 7.39
C GLY A 227 -22.42 36.49 7.70
N LEU A 228 -21.54 36.11 8.63
CA LEU A 228 -20.34 36.87 8.95
C LEU A 228 -19.22 36.55 7.96
N PRO A 229 -18.34 37.52 7.63
CA PRO A 229 -17.16 37.24 6.82
C PRO A 229 -16.30 36.16 7.47
N SER A 230 -15.95 35.10 6.74
CA SER A 230 -14.99 34.08 7.18
C SER A 230 -13.74 34.15 6.32
N THR A 231 -12.58 34.25 6.95
CA THR A 231 -11.30 34.11 6.24
C THR A 231 -11.20 32.69 5.72
N VAL A 232 -10.94 32.53 4.41
CA VAL A 232 -10.76 31.20 3.83
C VAL A 232 -9.34 30.73 4.14
N VAL A 233 -9.21 29.76 5.04
CA VAL A 233 -7.93 29.19 5.45
C VAL A 233 -7.70 27.91 4.65
N SER A 234 -6.48 27.71 4.15
CA SER A 234 -6.11 26.45 3.52
C SER A 234 -6.18 25.30 4.53
N HIS A 235 -6.73 24.16 4.10
CA HIS A 235 -6.82 22.95 4.91
C HIS A 235 -5.62 22.02 4.74
N HIS A 236 -4.72 22.31 3.79
CA HIS A 236 -3.52 21.53 3.52
C HIS A 236 -2.50 21.63 4.66
N MET A 237 -1.77 20.54 4.92
CA MET A 237 -0.84 20.44 6.04
C MET A 237 0.51 19.82 5.61
N ALA A 238 1.58 20.23 6.28
CA ALA A 238 2.88 19.58 6.19
C ALA A 238 3.21 18.87 7.51
N PHE A 239 3.44 17.57 7.47
CA PHE A 239 3.80 16.74 8.62
C PHE A 239 5.31 16.51 8.62
N VAL A 240 6.02 17.10 9.59
CA VAL A 240 7.48 17.03 9.64
C VAL A 240 7.95 16.20 10.83
N GLY A 241 8.89 15.29 10.62
CA GLY A 241 9.48 14.49 11.70
C GLY A 241 10.02 13.13 11.24
N ASN A 242 10.77 12.47 12.10
CA ASN A 242 11.45 11.19 11.81
C ASN A 242 10.46 10.05 11.47
N PRO A 243 10.91 8.98 10.79
CA PRO A 243 10.09 7.80 10.52
C PRO A 243 9.51 7.19 11.80
N GLY A 244 8.31 6.62 11.70
CA GLY A 244 7.69 5.89 12.82
C GLY A 244 7.11 6.76 13.94
N THR A 245 7.01 8.08 13.76
CA THR A 245 6.34 9.00 14.69
C THR A 245 4.81 9.05 14.55
N GLY A 246 4.20 8.22 13.71
CA GLY A 246 2.73 8.13 13.59
C GLY A 246 2.08 9.08 12.56
N LYS A 247 2.84 9.72 11.68
CA LYS A 247 2.34 10.62 10.62
C LYS A 247 1.17 10.04 9.81
N THR A 248 1.33 8.85 9.25
CA THR A 248 0.28 8.17 8.44
C THR A 248 -0.96 7.84 9.28
N THR A 249 -0.77 7.42 10.54
CA THR A 249 -1.87 7.15 11.48
C THR A 249 -2.68 8.43 11.73
N VAL A 250 -2.01 9.53 12.04
CA VAL A 250 -2.66 10.83 12.26
C VAL A 250 -3.30 11.35 10.98
N ALA A 251 -2.70 11.16 9.80
CA ALA A 251 -3.30 11.56 8.53
C ALA A 251 -4.66 10.89 8.29
N ARG A 252 -4.79 9.61 8.68
CA ARG A 252 -6.07 8.88 8.61
C ARG A 252 -7.12 9.43 9.59
N LEU A 253 -6.70 9.82 10.79
CA LEU A 253 -7.58 10.49 11.76
C LEU A 253 -8.00 11.87 11.25
N VAL A 254 -7.10 12.63 10.64
CA VAL A 254 -7.42 13.94 10.02
C VAL A 254 -8.45 13.79 8.91
N ALA A 255 -8.35 12.76 8.07
CA ALA A 255 -9.36 12.49 7.04
C ALA A 255 -10.76 12.26 7.64
N ARG A 256 -10.84 11.46 8.71
CA ARG A 256 -12.10 11.22 9.44
C ARG A 256 -12.61 12.47 10.15
N LEU A 257 -11.74 13.25 10.76
CA LEU A 257 -12.08 14.50 11.44
C LEU A 257 -12.64 15.54 10.45
N TYR A 258 -11.99 15.71 9.29
CA TYR A 258 -12.50 16.64 8.28
C TYR A 258 -13.84 16.20 7.69
N ARG A 259 -14.08 14.89 7.56
CA ARG A 259 -15.40 14.38 7.22
C ARG A 259 -16.43 14.69 8.29
N SER A 260 -16.15 14.43 9.57
CA SER A 260 -17.10 14.65 10.66
C SER A 260 -17.43 16.13 10.87
N LEU A 261 -16.47 17.01 10.61
CA LEU A 261 -16.66 18.47 10.62
C LEU A 261 -17.38 19.01 9.37
N GLY A 262 -17.59 18.18 8.35
CA GLY A 262 -18.23 18.58 7.08
C GLY A 262 -17.34 19.43 6.17
N VAL A 263 -16.02 19.36 6.32
CA VAL A 263 -15.05 19.95 5.39
C VAL A 263 -14.93 19.10 4.13
N LEU A 264 -14.92 17.77 4.31
CA LEU A 264 -14.85 16.79 3.21
C LEU A 264 -16.11 15.92 3.21
N SER A 265 -16.56 15.48 2.04
CA SER A 265 -17.73 14.60 1.94
C SER A 265 -17.38 13.12 2.21
N SER A 266 -16.09 12.75 2.12
CA SER A 266 -15.54 11.44 2.47
C SER A 266 -14.36 11.56 3.43
N GLY A 267 -14.08 10.50 4.18
CA GLY A 267 -13.03 10.44 5.19
C GLY A 267 -11.91 9.46 4.83
N HIS A 268 -11.76 9.18 3.54
CA HIS A 268 -10.76 8.25 3.03
C HIS A 268 -9.41 8.96 2.83
N LEU A 269 -8.35 8.16 2.85
CA LEU A 269 -6.97 8.58 2.70
C LEU A 269 -6.38 7.83 1.50
N VAL A 270 -5.83 8.57 0.54
CA VAL A 270 -5.00 8.01 -0.54
C VAL A 270 -3.55 8.33 -0.24
N GLU A 271 -2.71 7.32 -0.19
CA GLU A 271 -1.26 7.45 0.06
C GLU A 271 -0.48 7.25 -1.23
N THR A 272 0.52 8.11 -1.45
CA THR A 272 1.43 8.07 -2.60
C THR A 272 2.79 8.60 -2.19
N ASP A 273 3.79 8.39 -3.03
CA ASP A 273 5.12 8.99 -2.96
C ASP A 273 5.50 9.58 -4.32
N ARG A 274 6.79 9.88 -4.51
CA ARG A 274 7.33 10.30 -5.81
C ARG A 274 7.04 9.31 -6.93
N ALA A 275 7.22 8.00 -6.71
CA ALA A 275 7.02 6.99 -7.75
C ALA A 275 5.54 6.91 -8.18
N GLY A 276 4.63 7.20 -7.26
CA GLY A 276 3.21 7.32 -7.59
C GLY A 276 2.84 8.56 -8.40
N LEU A 277 3.59 9.67 -8.27
CA LEU A 277 3.29 10.97 -8.87
C LEU A 277 4.08 11.26 -10.16
N VAL A 278 5.30 10.77 -10.28
CA VAL A 278 6.22 11.08 -11.38
C VAL A 278 6.23 9.96 -12.41
N ALA A 279 6.00 10.29 -13.68
CA ALA A 279 6.04 9.32 -14.78
C ALA A 279 7.46 9.19 -15.36
N GLY A 280 7.75 8.06 -16.03
CA GLY A 280 9.05 7.80 -16.66
C GLY A 280 9.31 8.55 -17.98
N TYR A 281 8.30 9.24 -18.53
CA TYR A 281 8.36 9.92 -19.82
C TYR A 281 7.85 11.37 -19.74
N MET A 282 8.48 12.27 -20.50
CA MET A 282 8.09 13.69 -20.59
C MET A 282 6.62 13.88 -20.97
N GLY A 283 5.91 14.75 -20.24
CA GLY A 283 4.52 15.13 -20.50
C GLY A 283 3.46 14.16 -19.97
N GLN A 284 3.85 13.12 -19.24
CA GLN A 284 2.91 12.19 -18.59
C GLN A 284 2.76 12.43 -17.09
N THR A 285 3.65 13.22 -16.48
CA THR A 285 3.66 13.44 -15.03
C THR A 285 2.43 14.23 -14.58
N ALA A 286 2.03 15.28 -15.31
CA ALA A 286 0.79 15.99 -14.97
C ALA A 286 -0.44 15.06 -14.98
N ALA A 287 -0.58 14.20 -16.00
CA ALA A 287 -1.67 13.23 -16.07
C ALA A 287 -1.63 12.22 -14.92
N ARG A 288 -0.42 11.82 -14.48
CA ARG A 288 -0.26 10.93 -13.34
C ARG A 288 -0.67 11.57 -12.02
N VAL A 289 -0.30 12.83 -11.80
CA VAL A 289 -0.78 13.62 -10.66
C VAL A 289 -2.31 13.71 -10.69
N ASP A 290 -2.89 13.95 -11.86
CA ASP A 290 -4.34 14.05 -12.02
C ASP A 290 -5.05 12.75 -11.64
N GLU A 291 -4.55 11.59 -12.09
CA GLU A 291 -5.08 10.27 -11.69
C GLU A 291 -5.03 10.04 -10.18
N VAL A 292 -3.96 10.49 -9.52
CA VAL A 292 -3.79 10.35 -8.08
C VAL A 292 -4.73 11.29 -7.33
N VAL A 293 -4.82 12.54 -7.77
CA VAL A 293 -5.72 13.55 -7.19
C VAL A 293 -7.18 13.12 -7.34
N GLU A 294 -7.59 12.64 -8.51
CA GLU A 294 -8.96 12.21 -8.76
C GLU A 294 -9.40 11.12 -7.78
N ARG A 295 -8.50 10.18 -7.46
CA ARG A 295 -8.75 9.14 -6.46
C ARG A 295 -8.88 9.68 -5.03
N ALA A 296 -8.29 10.85 -4.75
CA ALA A 296 -8.27 11.48 -3.43
C ALA A 296 -9.31 12.58 -3.26
N LEU A 297 -10.05 12.94 -4.32
CA LEU A 297 -11.12 13.92 -4.26
C LEU A 297 -12.17 13.51 -3.22
N ASP A 298 -12.70 14.53 -2.56
CA ASP A 298 -13.58 14.43 -1.40
C ASP A 298 -12.92 13.79 -0.16
N GLY A 299 -11.60 13.61 -0.18
CA GLY A 299 -10.81 12.99 0.90
C GLY A 299 -9.46 13.67 1.10
N VAL A 300 -8.50 12.89 1.58
CA VAL A 300 -7.13 13.33 1.87
C VAL A 300 -6.14 12.62 0.96
N LEU A 301 -5.24 13.39 0.33
CA LEU A 301 -4.06 12.88 -0.37
C LEU A 301 -2.82 13.02 0.53
N LEU A 302 -2.23 11.90 0.93
CA LEU A 302 -0.96 11.86 1.66
C LEU A 302 0.18 11.61 0.67
N ILE A 303 1.17 12.51 0.65
CA ILE A 303 2.39 12.37 -0.15
C ILE A 303 3.56 12.15 0.81
N ASP A 304 4.06 10.92 0.86
CA ASP A 304 5.19 10.58 1.72
C ASP A 304 6.52 11.06 1.11
N GLU A 305 7.40 11.58 1.97
CA GLU A 305 8.70 12.15 1.59
C GLU A 305 8.63 13.13 0.39
N ALA A 306 7.71 14.10 0.47
CA ALA A 306 7.38 14.99 -0.65
C ALA A 306 8.56 15.82 -1.17
N TYR A 307 9.57 16.07 -0.32
CA TYR A 307 10.81 16.75 -0.71
C TYR A 307 11.53 16.04 -1.87
N SER A 308 11.38 14.72 -1.98
CA SER A 308 11.93 13.91 -3.07
C SER A 308 11.48 14.37 -4.46
N LEU A 309 10.36 15.09 -4.58
CA LEU A 309 9.89 15.73 -5.82
C LEU A 309 10.80 16.89 -6.29
N THR A 310 11.68 17.38 -5.42
CA THR A 310 12.50 18.58 -5.68
C THR A 310 14.00 18.37 -5.42
N THR A 311 14.39 17.31 -4.73
CA THR A 311 15.78 17.09 -4.28
C THR A 311 16.70 16.44 -5.35
N THR A 312 16.17 15.91 -6.44
CA THR A 312 16.95 15.22 -7.48
C THR A 312 17.65 16.18 -8.45
N GLY A 313 18.59 16.98 -7.95
CA GLY A 313 19.47 17.83 -8.78
C GLY A 313 18.76 18.94 -9.58
N SER A 314 19.54 19.78 -10.24
CA SER A 314 19.04 20.93 -11.01
C SER A 314 18.20 20.54 -12.25
N ASP A 315 18.28 19.30 -12.70
CA ASP A 315 17.67 18.81 -13.96
C ASP A 315 16.41 17.96 -13.79
N ASP A 316 15.84 17.80 -12.59
CA ASP A 316 14.59 17.04 -12.44
C ASP A 316 13.35 17.85 -12.89
N ALA A 317 13.19 17.94 -14.20
CA ALA A 317 12.02 18.55 -14.83
C ALA A 317 10.72 17.82 -14.48
N TYR A 318 10.78 16.50 -14.25
CA TYR A 318 9.59 15.70 -13.97
C TYR A 318 9.03 15.96 -12.57
N GLY A 319 9.89 16.01 -11.55
CA GLY A 319 9.46 16.37 -10.19
C GLY A 319 8.88 17.79 -10.11
N ARG A 320 9.47 18.74 -10.84
CA ARG A 320 8.92 20.11 -10.96
C ARG A 320 7.54 20.11 -11.64
N GLU A 321 7.38 19.37 -12.74
CA GLU A 321 6.08 19.20 -13.40
C GLU A 321 5.04 18.63 -12.45
N ALA A 322 5.41 17.65 -11.61
CA ALA A 322 4.51 17.07 -10.60
C ALA A 322 4.09 18.11 -9.56
N VAL A 323 5.03 18.92 -9.06
CA VAL A 323 4.75 19.99 -8.09
C VAL A 323 3.83 21.05 -8.70
N ASP A 324 4.09 21.50 -9.92
CA ASP A 324 3.27 22.50 -10.59
C ASP A 324 1.84 22.01 -10.84
N ALA A 325 1.69 20.76 -11.31
CA ALA A 325 0.40 20.12 -11.47
C ALA A 325 -0.34 20.01 -10.11
N LEU A 326 0.35 19.55 -9.06
CA LEU A 326 -0.22 19.40 -7.72
C LEU A 326 -0.71 20.74 -7.16
N VAL A 327 0.11 21.80 -7.23
CA VAL A 327 -0.23 23.15 -6.75
C VAL A 327 -1.48 23.68 -7.46
N LYS A 328 -1.60 23.44 -8.78
CA LYS A 328 -2.80 23.79 -9.53
C LYS A 328 -4.02 23.04 -9.02
N ARG A 329 -3.93 21.72 -8.84
CA ARG A 329 -5.06 20.91 -8.34
C ARG A 329 -5.48 21.24 -6.91
N MET A 330 -4.52 21.60 -6.05
CA MET A 330 -4.80 22.11 -4.71
C MET A 330 -5.65 23.38 -4.73
N GLU A 331 -5.48 24.24 -5.74
CA GLU A 331 -6.33 25.42 -5.92
C GLU A 331 -7.69 25.05 -6.51
N ASP A 332 -7.69 24.31 -7.62
CA ASP A 332 -8.90 23.95 -8.38
C ASP A 332 -9.89 23.13 -7.54
N HIS A 333 -9.38 22.36 -6.58
CA HIS A 333 -10.16 21.44 -5.74
C HIS A 333 -10.07 21.74 -4.24
N ARG A 334 -9.74 22.98 -3.85
CA ARG A 334 -9.54 23.39 -2.44
C ARG A 334 -10.65 23.00 -1.44
N ASP A 335 -11.89 22.90 -1.90
CA ASP A 335 -13.05 22.57 -1.07
C ASP A 335 -13.36 21.05 -1.04
N ARG A 336 -12.70 20.27 -1.89
CA ARG A 336 -12.89 18.83 -2.03
C ARG A 336 -11.64 18.03 -1.74
N LEU A 337 -10.47 18.65 -1.68
CA LEU A 337 -9.20 17.95 -1.54
C LEU A 337 -8.40 18.55 -0.39
N VAL A 338 -7.92 17.69 0.50
CA VAL A 338 -6.89 18.06 1.46
C VAL A 338 -5.62 17.28 1.15
N VAL A 339 -4.57 17.98 0.74
CA VAL A 339 -3.22 17.41 0.62
C VAL A 339 -2.47 17.52 1.95
N ILE A 340 -1.88 16.40 2.38
CA ILE A 340 -0.91 16.30 3.46
C ILE A 340 0.42 15.85 2.86
N VAL A 341 1.48 16.63 3.05
CA VAL A 341 2.84 16.24 2.65
C VAL A 341 3.64 15.85 3.87
N THR A 342 4.50 14.84 3.78
CA THR A 342 5.38 14.44 4.88
C THR A 342 6.85 14.59 4.52
N GLY A 343 7.70 14.69 5.53
CA GLY A 343 9.14 14.51 5.37
C GLY A 343 9.94 14.93 6.59
N TYR A 344 11.26 15.00 6.41
CA TYR A 344 12.16 15.53 7.42
C TYR A 344 12.07 17.06 7.50
N PRO A 345 12.23 17.68 8.69
CA PRO A 345 12.02 19.12 8.87
C PRO A 345 12.82 20.00 7.91
N THR A 346 14.13 19.78 7.77
CA THR A 346 15.02 20.59 6.93
C THR A 346 14.68 20.45 5.44
N GLU A 347 14.45 19.23 4.99
CA GLU A 347 14.14 18.91 3.60
C GLU A 347 12.75 19.43 3.21
N MET A 348 11.80 19.40 4.15
CA MET A 348 10.47 19.98 3.94
C MET A 348 10.49 21.50 3.90
N GLU A 349 11.36 22.16 4.66
CA GLU A 349 11.56 23.61 4.53
C GLU A 349 12.07 23.97 3.13
N ALA A 350 13.07 23.23 2.62
CA ALA A 350 13.58 23.41 1.26
C ALA A 350 12.50 23.13 0.19
N PHE A 351 11.73 22.06 0.35
CA PHE A 351 10.60 21.72 -0.52
C PHE A 351 9.56 22.84 -0.56
N LEU A 352 9.10 23.34 0.59
CA LEU A 352 8.12 24.41 0.65
C LEU A 352 8.66 25.72 0.06
N ALA A 353 9.97 25.98 0.19
CA ALA A 353 10.63 27.14 -0.40
C ALA A 353 10.85 27.03 -1.93
N SER A 354 10.84 25.81 -2.48
CA SER A 354 11.08 25.55 -3.91
C SER A 354 10.02 26.15 -4.85
N ASN A 355 8.79 26.33 -4.36
CA ASN A 355 7.69 26.86 -5.14
C ASN A 355 6.80 27.76 -4.24
N PRO A 356 6.63 29.06 -4.57
CA PRO A 356 5.77 29.96 -3.79
C PRO A 356 4.32 29.48 -3.63
N GLY A 357 3.82 28.72 -4.61
CA GLY A 357 2.52 28.08 -4.58
C GLY A 357 2.39 27.07 -3.45
N LEU A 358 3.43 26.27 -3.17
CA LEU A 358 3.46 25.34 -2.04
C LEU A 358 3.40 26.12 -0.72
N ARG A 359 4.29 27.12 -0.54
CA ARG A 359 4.37 27.87 0.72
C ARG A 359 3.06 28.59 1.09
N SER A 360 2.35 29.11 0.10
CA SER A 360 1.05 29.77 0.32
C SER A 360 -0.08 28.79 0.69
N ARG A 361 0.00 27.54 0.22
CA ARG A 361 -1.04 26.52 0.43
C ARG A 361 -0.80 25.69 1.69
N PHE A 362 0.45 25.39 2.04
CA PHE A 362 0.80 24.68 3.27
C PHE A 362 0.99 25.65 4.45
N GLY A 363 -0.10 26.32 4.83
CA GLY A 363 -0.08 27.29 5.93
C GLY A 363 0.10 26.68 7.33
N ARG A 364 0.02 25.34 7.45
CA ARG A 364 0.17 24.63 8.72
C ARG A 364 1.24 23.56 8.64
N ILE A 365 2.28 23.72 9.45
CA ILE A 365 3.33 22.73 9.65
C ILE A 365 3.08 22.07 11.02
N VAL A 366 2.95 20.76 11.02
CA VAL A 366 2.72 19.93 12.21
C VAL A 366 3.99 19.13 12.47
N ALA A 367 4.66 19.44 13.58
CA ALA A 367 5.87 18.73 14.01
C ALA A 367 5.51 17.45 14.77
N PHE A 368 6.11 16.35 14.35
CA PHE A 368 6.05 15.04 14.98
C PHE A 368 7.39 14.76 15.64
N GLU A 369 7.46 15.05 16.93
CA GLU A 369 8.63 14.84 17.79
C GLU A 369 8.91 13.35 18.00
N ASP A 370 10.16 13.01 18.29
CA ASP A 370 10.54 11.64 18.63
C ASP A 370 9.92 11.22 19.97
N TYR A 371 9.44 9.99 20.06
CA TYR A 371 8.83 9.46 21.30
C TYR A 371 9.87 9.28 22.38
N ASP A 372 9.69 9.87 23.56
CA ASP A 372 10.50 9.57 24.75
C ASP A 372 10.50 8.06 25.10
N THR A 373 11.40 7.67 26.01
CA THR A 373 11.64 6.25 26.30
C THR A 373 10.42 5.60 26.92
N ASP A 374 9.67 6.33 27.75
CA ASP A 374 8.41 5.86 28.33
C ASP A 374 7.35 5.63 27.25
N ALA A 375 7.21 6.56 26.30
CA ALA A 375 6.33 6.41 25.14
C ALA A 375 6.74 5.22 24.26
N LEU A 376 8.03 5.02 23.99
CA LEU A 376 8.50 3.86 23.24
C LEU A 376 8.23 2.54 23.97
N ARG A 377 8.42 2.53 25.30
CA ARG A 377 8.12 1.37 26.16
C ARG A 377 6.63 1.03 26.09
N GLU A 378 5.76 2.03 26.19
CA GLU A 378 4.32 1.83 26.07
C GLU A 378 3.92 1.32 24.68
N ILE A 379 4.52 1.86 23.60
CA ILE A 379 4.28 1.37 22.23
C ILE A 379 4.71 -0.10 22.10
N PHE A 380 5.87 -0.48 22.64
CA PHE A 380 6.32 -1.86 22.65
C PHE A 380 5.35 -2.78 23.41
N GLU A 381 4.90 -2.36 24.59
CA GLU A 381 3.94 -3.11 25.42
C GLU A 381 2.60 -3.30 24.71
N ARG A 382 2.07 -2.24 24.07
CA ARG A 382 0.84 -2.31 23.27
C ARG A 382 1.00 -3.24 22.06
N CYS A 383 2.16 -3.23 21.39
CA CYS A 383 2.46 -4.16 20.28
C CYS A 383 2.45 -5.62 20.74
N ALA A 384 3.04 -5.90 21.90
CA ALA A 384 3.07 -7.24 22.48
C ALA A 384 1.66 -7.72 22.86
N ARG A 385 0.91 -6.91 23.63
CA ARG A 385 -0.45 -7.26 24.08
C ARG A 385 -1.42 -7.48 22.93
N ARG A 386 -1.38 -6.65 21.89
CA ARG A 386 -2.24 -6.83 20.71
C ARG A 386 -1.96 -8.13 19.97
N SER A 387 -0.74 -8.64 20.08
CA SER A 387 -0.30 -9.90 19.48
C SER A 387 -0.50 -11.11 20.42
N GLY A 388 -1.14 -10.91 21.58
CA GLY A 388 -1.39 -11.98 22.56
C GLY A 388 -0.20 -12.29 23.48
N TYR A 389 0.82 -11.42 23.52
CA TYR A 389 1.97 -11.58 24.41
C TYR A 389 1.87 -10.67 25.64
N GLU A 390 2.35 -11.18 26.77
CA GLU A 390 2.45 -10.47 28.03
C GLU A 390 3.94 -10.24 28.38
N PRO A 391 4.48 -9.03 28.11
CA PRO A 391 5.85 -8.73 28.49
C PRO A 391 5.96 -8.57 30.00
N THR A 392 6.90 -9.31 30.59
CA THR A 392 7.26 -9.18 32.01
C THR A 392 7.79 -7.77 32.32
N PRO A 393 7.68 -7.27 33.57
CA PRO A 393 8.24 -5.98 33.95
C PRO A 393 9.73 -5.83 33.60
N SER A 394 10.53 -6.89 33.81
CA SER A 394 11.95 -6.91 33.45
C SER A 394 12.21 -6.86 31.94
N ALA A 395 11.29 -7.39 31.11
CA ALA A 395 11.36 -7.22 29.66
C ALA A 395 11.12 -5.77 29.26
N LEU A 396 10.14 -5.11 29.87
CA LEU A 396 9.86 -3.70 29.63
C LEU A 396 11.02 -2.79 30.07
N ASP A 397 11.63 -3.06 31.22
CA ASP A 397 12.78 -2.30 31.71
C ASP A 397 14.03 -2.51 30.83
N ARG A 398 14.21 -3.74 30.32
CA ARG A 398 15.25 -4.03 29.34
C ARG A 398 15.01 -3.30 28.01
N PHE A 399 13.78 -3.24 27.54
CA PHE A 399 13.42 -2.44 26.37
C PHE A 399 13.75 -0.96 26.58
N ALA A 400 13.35 -0.39 27.73
CA ALA A 400 13.63 1.00 28.07
C ALA A 400 15.14 1.29 28.07
N THR A 401 15.95 0.40 28.66
CA THR A 401 17.42 0.52 28.65
C THR A 401 17.99 0.50 27.22
N LEU A 402 17.46 -0.36 26.35
CA LEU A 402 17.86 -0.42 24.95
C LEU A 402 17.48 0.86 24.20
N ALA A 403 16.27 1.38 24.43
CA ALA A 403 15.80 2.62 23.82
C ALA A 403 16.60 3.86 24.29
N ASP A 404 16.97 3.93 25.57
CA ASP A 404 17.81 5.01 26.13
C ASP A 404 19.24 4.99 25.59
N SER A 405 19.75 3.81 25.21
CA SER A 405 21.09 3.67 24.64
C SER A 405 21.23 4.24 23.21
N LEU A 406 20.10 4.53 22.55
CA LEU A 406 20.06 4.97 21.16
C LEU A 406 20.02 6.50 21.05
N GLU A 407 20.86 7.02 20.15
CA GLU A 407 20.79 8.43 19.77
C GLU A 407 19.56 8.69 18.89
N ARG A 408 18.78 9.71 19.27
CA ARG A 408 17.56 10.13 18.57
C ARG A 408 17.92 11.13 17.47
N GLY A 409 18.72 10.67 16.53
CA GLY A 409 19.19 11.45 15.39
C GLY A 409 18.27 11.36 14.18
N ARG A 410 18.76 11.85 13.04
CA ARG A 410 18.08 11.74 11.75
C ARG A 410 17.86 10.27 11.39
N GLY A 411 16.62 9.90 11.08
CA GLY A 411 16.26 8.54 10.68
C GLY A 411 15.99 7.59 11.86
N PHE A 412 15.92 8.11 13.09
CA PHE A 412 15.51 7.33 14.24
C PHE A 412 14.11 6.72 14.03
N GLY A 413 13.99 5.40 14.25
CA GLY A 413 12.83 4.62 13.81
C GLY A 413 11.57 4.74 14.68
N ASN A 414 11.65 5.31 15.88
CA ASN A 414 10.52 5.52 16.79
C ASN A 414 9.63 4.28 16.97
N GLY A 415 8.32 4.35 16.67
CA GLY A 415 7.42 3.20 16.77
C GLY A 415 7.82 2.03 15.87
N ARG A 416 8.54 2.27 14.76
CA ARG A 416 9.12 1.19 13.95
C ARG A 416 10.23 0.45 14.70
N LEU A 417 11.04 1.15 15.50
CA LEU A 417 12.04 0.52 16.38
C LEU A 417 11.33 -0.40 17.39
N ALA A 418 10.32 0.11 18.10
CA ALA A 418 9.57 -0.67 19.09
C ALA A 418 8.98 -1.95 18.47
N ARG A 419 8.40 -1.84 17.26
CA ARG A 419 7.89 -2.98 16.51
C ARG A 419 8.98 -3.98 16.11
N ARG A 420 10.12 -3.53 15.57
CA ARG A 420 11.24 -4.42 15.19
C ARG A 420 11.82 -5.16 16.40
N VAL A 421 11.97 -4.47 17.53
CA VAL A 421 12.43 -5.09 18.77
C VAL A 421 11.44 -6.15 19.26
N PHE A 422 10.13 -5.88 19.17
CA PHE A 422 9.10 -6.87 19.46
C PHE A 422 9.16 -8.08 18.53
N GLU A 423 9.23 -7.88 17.21
CA GLU A 423 9.35 -8.96 16.23
C GLU A 423 10.58 -9.83 16.52
N ARG A 424 11.73 -9.21 16.81
CA ARG A 424 12.94 -9.94 17.20
C ARG A 424 12.81 -10.66 18.55
N ALA A 425 12.05 -10.09 19.49
CA ALA A 425 11.79 -10.74 20.76
C ALA A 425 10.92 -11.99 20.61
N VAL A 426 9.94 -11.97 19.70
CA VAL A 426 9.12 -13.14 19.37
C VAL A 426 9.96 -14.27 18.78
N GLU A 427 10.90 -13.98 17.88
CA GLU A 427 11.81 -14.99 17.31
C GLU A 427 12.68 -15.66 18.38
N ARG A 428 13.21 -14.86 19.32
CA ARG A 428 14.04 -15.35 20.44
C ARG A 428 13.21 -16.12 21.46
N HIS A 429 11.98 -15.68 21.73
CA HIS A 429 11.00 -16.38 22.55
C HIS A 429 10.72 -17.78 21.98
N ALA A 430 10.40 -17.90 20.69
CA ALA A 430 10.18 -19.18 20.03
C ALA A 430 11.41 -20.12 20.15
N SER A 431 12.61 -19.58 19.92
CA SER A 431 13.87 -20.34 20.06
C SER A 431 14.11 -20.83 21.50
N ARG A 432 13.79 -19.99 22.50
CA ARG A 432 13.88 -20.34 23.92
C ARG A 432 12.92 -21.48 24.27
N LEU A 433 11.68 -21.43 23.79
CA LEU A 433 10.68 -22.46 24.08
C LEU A 433 11.07 -23.83 23.52
N MET A 434 11.58 -23.87 22.28
CA MET A 434 12.03 -25.12 21.65
C MET A 434 13.25 -25.74 22.35
N SER A 435 14.06 -24.92 23.02
CA SER A 435 15.22 -25.39 23.77
C SER A 435 14.87 -25.90 25.19
N GLY A 436 13.67 -25.57 25.69
CA GLY A 436 13.26 -25.76 27.09
C GLY A 436 12.40 -27.00 27.38
N GLY A 437 12.10 -27.84 26.38
CA GLY A 437 11.17 -28.97 26.52
C GLY A 437 9.75 -28.61 26.07
N SER A 438 8.72 -29.14 26.76
CA SER A 438 7.31 -28.85 26.43
C SER A 438 6.85 -27.56 27.12
N PRO A 439 6.55 -26.48 26.36
CA PRO A 439 6.13 -25.21 26.95
C PRO A 439 4.73 -25.28 27.54
N THR A 440 4.49 -24.54 28.63
CA THR A 440 3.14 -24.32 29.18
C THR A 440 2.40 -23.21 28.43
N ASP A 441 1.08 -23.11 28.59
CA ASP A 441 0.29 -22.00 28.05
C ASP A 441 0.80 -20.63 28.54
N GLU A 442 1.24 -20.56 29.81
CA GLU A 442 1.87 -19.37 30.39
C GLU A 442 3.19 -19.02 29.67
N ASP A 443 4.01 -20.02 29.36
CA ASP A 443 5.27 -19.80 28.63
C ASP A 443 5.02 -19.32 27.20
N LEU A 444 3.94 -19.77 26.55
CA LEU A 444 3.58 -19.38 25.17
C LEU A 444 3.21 -17.90 25.05
N VAL A 445 2.66 -17.30 26.10
CA VAL A 445 2.25 -15.88 26.11
C VAL A 445 3.29 -14.96 26.77
N THR A 446 4.11 -15.48 27.68
CA THR A 446 5.01 -14.64 28.49
C THR A 446 6.31 -14.28 27.76
N LEU A 447 6.50 -12.98 27.49
CA LEU A 447 7.75 -12.44 26.92
C LEU A 447 8.70 -12.00 28.05
N ARG A 448 9.85 -12.65 28.16
CA ARG A 448 10.82 -12.44 29.24
C ARG A 448 11.96 -11.53 28.79
N ALA A 449 12.67 -10.93 29.75
CA ALA A 449 13.81 -10.05 29.44
C ALA A 449 14.82 -10.70 28.50
N VAL A 450 15.17 -11.98 28.72
CA VAL A 450 16.07 -12.80 27.87
C VAL A 450 15.66 -12.85 26.38
N ASP A 451 14.36 -12.71 26.10
CA ASP A 451 13.84 -12.77 24.74
C ASP A 451 14.17 -11.50 23.95
N LEU A 452 14.41 -10.36 24.61
CA LEU A 452 14.79 -9.14 23.90
C LEU A 452 16.19 -9.25 23.28
N PRO A 453 16.47 -8.53 22.18
CA PRO A 453 17.79 -8.52 21.58
C PRO A 453 18.80 -7.79 22.49
N ASP A 454 20.07 -8.19 22.38
CA ASP A 454 21.19 -7.62 23.15
C ASP A 454 21.64 -6.25 22.61
N SER A 455 21.35 -6.00 21.33
CA SER A 455 21.60 -4.73 20.64
C SER A 455 20.38 -4.36 19.79
N PRO A 456 20.19 -3.06 19.50
CA PRO A 456 19.10 -2.60 18.64
C PRO A 456 19.20 -3.18 17.21
N PRO A 457 18.06 -3.52 16.58
CA PRO A 457 17.97 -4.12 15.24
C PRO A 457 17.96 -3.12 14.07
#